data_AF-A0A1B6MU62-F1
#
_entry.id   AF-A0A1B6MU62-F1
#
_cell.length_a   1.000
_cell.length_b   1.000
_cell.length_c   1.000
_cell.angle_alpha   90.00
_cell.angle_beta   90.00
_cell.angle_gamma   90.00
#
_symmetry.space_group_name_H-M   'P 1'
#
loop_
_entity.id
_entity.type
_entity.pdbx_description
1 polymer ?
#
loop_
_entity_poly.entity_id
_entity_poly.type
_entity_poly.pdbx_seq_one_letter_code
_entity_poly.pdbx_strand_id
1 'polypeptide(L)'
;MSRLEKVMEIETGTMHKCDKRGMPDFVQLGGSEGLDLSTYSVVDSICGLDSLPERVVETIFCGVTTVRLVSSGEFDNAVTVQLRQADEEDIPSASLICGL
;
A
#
# COMPACT_ATOMS: atom_id res chain seq x y z
N MET A 1 -38.20 -0.44 15.47
CA MET A 1 -38.18 -0.98 14.09
C MET A 1 -37.37 0.01 13.26
N SER A 2 -36.23 -0.28 12.65
CA SER A 2 -35.48 -1.54 12.46
C SER A 2 -34.11 -1.16 11.90
N ARG A 3 -33.07 -1.87 12.36
CA ARG A 3 -31.74 -1.95 11.76
C ARG A 3 -30.93 -0.64 11.70
N LEU A 4 -30.16 -0.43 12.77
CA LEU A 4 -28.71 -0.31 12.58
C LEU A 4 -28.31 -1.47 11.65
N GLU A 5 -28.25 -1.21 10.35
CA GLU A 5 -27.29 -1.90 9.50
C GLU A 5 -25.93 -1.44 10.02
N LYS A 6 -25.53 -2.05 11.14
CA LYS A 6 -24.13 -2.28 11.42
C LYS A 6 -23.67 -2.99 10.17
N VAL A 7 -23.16 -2.21 9.21
CA VAL A 7 -22.39 -2.73 8.09
C VAL A 7 -21.39 -3.61 8.82
N MET A 8 -21.65 -4.92 8.80
CA MET A 8 -20.62 -5.87 9.12
C MET A 8 -19.56 -5.48 8.12
N GLU A 9 -18.50 -4.84 8.60
CA GLU A 9 -17.25 -4.76 7.86
C GLU A 9 -16.88 -6.22 7.66
N ILE A 10 -17.35 -6.79 6.55
CA ILE A 10 -16.98 -8.14 6.17
C ILE A 10 -15.50 -7.97 5.87
N GLU A 11 -14.67 -8.45 6.80
CA GLU A 11 -13.24 -8.53 6.61
C GLU A 11 -13.00 -9.46 5.41
N THR A 12 -12.89 -8.88 4.22
CA THR A 12 -12.53 -9.61 3.01
C THR A 12 -11.01 -9.76 2.87
N GLY A 13 -10.26 -9.28 3.88
CA GLY A 13 -8.82 -9.08 3.81
C GLY A 13 -8.45 -7.85 2.98
N THR A 14 -7.16 -7.69 2.72
CA THR A 14 -6.64 -6.65 1.83
C THR A 14 -6.87 -7.00 0.37
N MET A 15 -7.23 -6.00 -0.43
CA MET A 15 -7.27 -6.07 -1.89
C MET A 15 -6.07 -5.31 -2.49
N HIS A 16 -5.61 -5.78 -3.65
CA HIS A 16 -4.49 -5.18 -4.40
C HIS A 16 -4.96 -4.48 -5.68
N LYS A 17 -4.14 -3.55 -6.17
CA LYS A 17 -4.44 -2.69 -7.33
C LYS A 17 -5.70 -1.85 -7.14
N CYS A 18 -5.96 -1.39 -5.92
CA CYS A 18 -7.14 -0.61 -5.54
C CYS A 18 -7.29 0.70 -6.32
N ASP A 19 -6.17 1.36 -6.68
CA ASP A 19 -6.15 2.54 -7.54
C ASP A 19 -6.78 2.24 -8.92
N LYS A 20 -6.36 1.14 -9.56
CA LYS A 20 -6.85 0.69 -10.87
C LYS A 20 -8.28 0.16 -10.81
N ARG A 21 -8.74 -0.26 -9.62
CA ARG A 21 -10.13 -0.67 -9.37
C ARG A 21 -11.05 0.51 -9.09
N GLY A 22 -10.53 1.73 -8.99
CA GLY A 22 -11.32 2.93 -8.70
C GLY A 22 -11.80 2.99 -7.24
N MET A 23 -11.09 2.33 -6.32
CA MET A 23 -11.38 2.44 -4.89
C MET A 23 -10.99 3.84 -4.42
N PRO A 24 -11.82 4.49 -3.59
CA PRO A 24 -11.61 5.89 -3.22
C PRO A 24 -10.61 6.08 -2.08
N ASP A 25 -10.39 5.04 -1.27
CA ASP A 25 -9.44 5.01 -0.16
C ASP A 25 -8.48 3.82 -0.33
N PHE A 26 -7.18 4.09 -0.33
CA PHE A 26 -6.14 3.08 -0.50
C PHE A 26 -4.76 3.60 -0.10
N VAL A 27 -3.85 2.67 0.16
CA VAL A 27 -2.42 2.93 0.38
C VAL A 27 -1.67 2.62 -0.90
N GLN A 28 -0.88 3.55 -1.40
CA GLN A 28 0.11 3.26 -2.45
C GLN A 28 1.48 3.00 -1.81
N LEU A 29 2.11 1.94 -2.29
CA LEU A 29 3.50 1.62 -2.01
C LEU A 29 4.31 1.85 -3.29
N GLY A 30 5.52 2.35 -3.15
CA GLY A 30 6.39 2.55 -4.30
C GLY A 30 7.70 3.24 -3.94
N GLY A 31 8.40 3.71 -4.96
CA GLY A 31 9.66 4.42 -4.79
C GLY A 31 9.98 5.37 -5.93
N SER A 32 10.99 6.19 -5.72
CA SER A 32 11.49 7.17 -6.68
C SER A 32 12.99 7.35 -6.50
N GLU A 33 13.68 7.71 -7.58
CA GLU A 33 15.07 8.17 -7.48
C GLU A 33 15.10 9.55 -6.79
N GLY A 34 15.34 9.53 -5.49
CA GLY A 34 15.31 10.74 -4.67
C GLY A 34 13.90 11.19 -4.30
N LEU A 35 13.76 12.47 -3.93
CA LEU A 35 12.53 13.05 -3.38
C LEU A 35 11.59 13.65 -4.44
N ASP A 36 12.01 13.66 -5.70
CA ASP A 36 11.15 14.11 -6.78
C ASP A 36 10.07 13.07 -7.07
N LEU A 37 8.84 13.39 -6.67
CA LEU A 37 7.69 12.51 -6.87
C LEU A 37 7.23 12.46 -8.33
N SER A 38 7.82 13.25 -9.24
CA SER A 38 7.55 13.13 -10.68
C SER A 38 8.01 11.78 -11.25
N THR A 39 9.02 11.15 -10.62
CA THR A 39 9.56 9.84 -10.98
C THR A 39 9.00 8.70 -10.12
N TYR A 40 7.99 9.00 -9.31
CA TYR A 40 7.37 8.04 -8.40
C TYR A 40 6.75 6.86 -9.17
N SER A 41 7.26 5.67 -8.88
CA SER A 41 6.81 4.40 -9.44
C SER A 41 6.07 3.60 -8.37
N VAL A 42 4.84 3.22 -8.69
CA VAL A 42 3.96 2.45 -7.78
C VAL A 42 4.24 0.96 -7.95
N VAL A 43 4.56 0.27 -6.86
CA VAL A 43 4.64 -1.19 -6.84
C VAL A 43 3.27 -1.81 -6.62
N ASP A 44 2.49 -1.26 -5.69
CA ASP A 44 1.14 -1.75 -5.39
C ASP A 44 0.25 -0.66 -4.79
N SER A 45 -1.06 -0.91 -4.84
CA SER A 45 -2.08 -0.12 -4.15
C SER A 45 -3.04 -1.03 -3.38
N ILE A 46 -3.13 -0.82 -2.07
CA ILE A 46 -3.77 -1.73 -1.12
C ILE A 46 -4.95 -1.04 -0.44
N CYS A 47 -6.06 -1.74 -0.28
CA CYS A 47 -7.23 -1.25 0.43
C CYS A 47 -8.00 -2.39 1.10
N GLY A 48 -8.96 -2.05 1.94
CA GLY A 48 -9.69 -3.01 2.77
C GLY A 48 -9.11 -3.10 4.18
N LEU A 49 -9.64 -4.05 4.95
CA LEU A 49 -9.29 -4.27 6.35
C LEU A 49 -8.78 -5.71 6.51
N ASP A 50 -7.66 -5.86 7.20
CA ASP A 50 -7.14 -7.16 7.63
C ASP A 50 -6.80 -7.11 9.12
N SER A 51 -7.52 -7.90 9.91
CA SER A 51 -7.33 -8.02 11.36
C SER A 51 -6.13 -8.91 11.73
N LEU A 52 -5.64 -9.71 10.78
CA LEU A 52 -4.51 -10.62 10.92
C LEU A 52 -3.56 -10.41 9.73
N PRO A 53 -2.86 -9.26 9.67
CA PRO A 53 -2.08 -8.88 8.50
C PRO A 53 -1.15 -10.01 8.06
N GLU A 54 -1.42 -10.60 6.90
CA GLU A 54 -0.40 -11.37 6.19
C GLU A 54 0.78 -10.43 5.91
N ARG A 55 2.00 -10.96 5.99
CA ARG A 55 3.20 -10.16 5.68
C ARG A 55 3.26 -9.93 4.17
N VAL A 56 2.59 -8.88 3.69
CA VAL A 56 2.90 -8.31 2.38
C VAL A 56 4.31 -7.73 2.47
N VAL A 57 5.27 -8.35 1.78
CA VAL A 57 6.66 -7.92 1.74
C VAL A 57 6.94 -7.37 0.36
N GLU A 58 7.08 -6.05 0.26
CA GLU A 58 7.52 -5.38 -0.96
C GLU A 58 8.97 -4.94 -0.82
N THR A 59 9.82 -5.41 -1.74
CA THR A 59 11.24 -5.06 -1.77
C THR A 59 11.47 -3.98 -2.82
N ILE A 60 11.83 -2.77 -2.38
CA ILE A 60 11.91 -1.57 -3.23
C ILE A 60 13.36 -1.05 -3.29
N PHE A 61 13.97 -1.11 -4.48
CA PHE A 61 15.30 -0.60 -4.78
C PHE A 61 15.23 0.70 -5.58
N CYS A 62 14.78 1.77 -4.92
CA CYS A 62 14.67 3.09 -5.54
C CYS A 62 15.46 4.19 -4.81
N GLY A 63 16.12 3.87 -3.70
CA GLY A 63 16.78 4.86 -2.82
C GLY A 63 15.79 5.58 -1.90
N VAL A 64 14.59 5.90 -2.38
CA VAL A 64 13.48 6.39 -1.54
C VAL A 64 12.27 5.45 -1.66
N THR A 65 11.81 4.95 -0.51
CA THR A 65 10.55 4.22 -0.38
C THR A 65 9.46 5.18 0.06
N THR A 66 8.34 5.21 -0.66
CA THR A 66 7.19 6.06 -0.36
C THR A 66 5.98 5.20 0.01
N VAL A 67 5.36 5.55 1.13
CA VAL A 67 4.05 5.03 1.56
C VAL A 67 3.07 6.21 1.54
N ARG A 68 2.05 6.14 0.69
CA ARG A 68 1.07 7.22 0.52
C ARG A 68 -0.33 6.70 0.81
N LEU A 69 -0.99 7.24 1.83
CA LEU A 69 -2.41 7.04 2.07
C LEU A 69 -3.22 8.03 1.22
N VAL A 70 -3.99 7.52 0.27
CA VAL A 70 -4.99 8.27 -0.50
C VAL A 70 -6.33 8.07 0.18
N SER A 71 -7.01 9.18 0.51
CA SER A 71 -8.30 9.12 1.19
C SER A 71 -9.35 10.01 0.54
N SER A 72 -10.59 9.52 0.55
CA SER A 72 -11.80 10.22 0.19
C SER A 72 -12.26 11.24 1.24
N GLY A 73 -11.85 11.05 2.50
CA GLY A 73 -12.33 11.81 3.65
C GLY A 73 -13.61 11.26 4.31
N GLU A 74 -14.16 10.16 3.81
CA GLU A 74 -15.39 9.54 4.36
C GLU A 74 -15.11 8.58 5.53
N PHE A 75 -13.85 8.19 5.73
CA PHE A 75 -13.44 7.20 6.73
C PHE A 75 -12.20 7.63 7.50
N ASP A 76 -12.10 7.15 8.75
CA ASP A 76 -10.90 7.26 9.57
C ASP A 76 -9.89 6.18 9.18
N ASN A 77 -9.11 6.47 8.14
CA ASN A 77 -8.12 5.53 7.63
C ASN A 77 -6.86 5.49 8.50
N ALA A 78 -6.38 4.28 8.80
CA ALA A 78 -5.12 4.07 9.52
C ALA A 78 -4.30 2.98 8.83
N VAL A 79 -2.97 3.15 8.84
CA VAL A 79 -2.02 2.22 8.21
C VAL A 79 -0.85 2.04 9.17
N THR A 80 -0.50 0.79 9.43
CA THR A 80 0.72 0.45 10.18
C THR A 80 1.69 -0.22 9.24
N VAL A 81 2.93 0.29 9.19
CA VAL A 81 3.98 -0.24 8.32
C VAL A 81 5.20 -0.62 9.14
N GLN A 82 5.83 -1.73 8.76
CA GLN A 82 7.14 -2.14 9.26
C GLN A 82 8.12 -2.06 8.09
N LEU A 83 9.22 -1.32 8.29
CA LEU A 83 10.25 -1.15 7.27
C LEU A 83 11.60 -1.62 7.81
N ARG A 84 12.38 -2.25 6.93
CA ARG A 84 13.81 -2.47 7.10
C ARG A 84 14.52 -2.03 5.83
N GLN A 85 15.80 -1.71 5.95
CA GLN A 85 16.63 -1.48 4.76
C GLN A 85 16.79 -2.80 3.99
N ALA A 86 16.69 -2.73 2.66
CA ALA A 86 17.00 -3.84 1.77
C ALA A 86 18.51 -3.91 1.54
N ASP A 87 19.05 -5.13 1.41
CA ASP A 87 20.46 -5.39 1.11
C ASP A 87 20.63 -6.16 -0.21
N GLU A 88 21.87 -6.50 -0.56
CA GLU A 88 22.17 -7.18 -1.82
C GLU A 88 21.51 -8.57 -1.94
N GLU A 89 21.25 -9.24 -0.81
CA GLU A 89 20.62 -10.55 -0.78
C GLU A 89 19.13 -10.48 -1.15
N ASP A 90 18.52 -9.29 -0.99
CA ASP A 90 17.11 -9.05 -1.30
C ASP A 90 16.86 -8.77 -2.80
N ILE A 91 17.90 -8.45 -3.59
CA ILE A 91 17.79 -8.10 -5.02
C ILE A 91 16.99 -9.13 -5.84
N PRO A 92 17.19 -10.46 -5.68
CA PRO A 92 16.41 -11.46 -6.43
C PRO A 92 14.91 -11.43 -6.16
N SER A 93 14.49 -10.85 -5.03
CA SER A 93 13.10 -10.68 -4.61
C SER A 93 12.58 -9.24 -4.79
N ALA A 94 13.31 -8.40 -5.53
CA ALA A 94 12.92 -7.02 -5.78
C ALA A 94 11.57 -6.95 -6.50
N SER A 95 10.60 -6.29 -5.86
CA SER A 95 9.30 -5.98 -6.43
C SER A 95 9.36 -4.75 -7.35
N LEU A 96 10.27 -3.80 -7.04
CA LEU A 96 10.46 -2.58 -7.80
C LEU A 96 11.93 -2.15 -7.78
N ILE A 97 12.47 -1.82 -8.94
CA ILE A 97 13.79 -1.19 -9.12
C ILE A 97 13.56 0.09 -9.93
N CYS A 98 14.04 1.23 -9.43
CA CYS A 98 13.96 2.50 -10.15
C CYS A 98 15.29 2.79 -10.90
N GLY A 99 15.23 3.60 -11.94
CA GLY A 99 16.45 4.07 -12.64
C GLY A 99 17.00 3.17 -13.74
N LEU A 100 16.26 2.12 -14.12
CA LEU A 100 16.60 1.24 -15.24
C LEU A 100 16.10 1.79 -16.58
#